data_AF-A0A841RAR6-F1
#
_entry.id   AF-A0A841RAR6-F1
#
_cell.length_a   1.000
_cell.length_b   1.000
_cell.length_c   1.000
_cell.angle_alpha   90.00
_cell.angle_beta   90.00
_cell.angle_gamma   90.00
#
_symmetry.space_group_name_H-M   'P 1'
#
loop_
_entity.id
_entity.type
_entity.pdbx_description
1 polymer ?
#
loop_
_entity_poly.entity_id
_entity_poly.type
_entity_poly.pdbx_seq_one_letter_code
_entity_poly.pdbx_strand_id
1 'polypeptide(L)'
;MLKRSFFLHLVDNWPVKVLSLFAAIVLFALYRINTLEERFFTLPLQVLINENYVAVDNTVEKVRVRIRGNQEEIYSVLEEDIEVYIDLKSRTIEGEFQAPILIRKSGSALNVKNLEINVDPINARTHLEKKLTRSIPVQPKLSGFPLAGYEMEQYLVTPSQVTVTGPRSQVEDLQFIPTEDIDLMGRYEDFSVRSRLIHVSDDISFLAGDVIEFSGFISEKILIRAISDIDIVVVDLADNLLINELLPDATIQIQGTQQRMDRVKLQNLQFTVDCSRIRLPGKYTLPVMVEVPDDLTVLSYSPTRVEISVINISETDGAGQ
;
A
#
# COMPACT_ATOMS: atom_id res chain seq x y z
N MET A 1 -20.60 -101.91 -3.62
CA MET A 1 -21.78 -101.69 -4.48
C MET A 1 -22.44 -100.31 -4.31
N LEU A 2 -21.75 -99.28 -3.75
CA LEU A 2 -22.32 -97.93 -3.53
C LEU A 2 -21.92 -96.86 -4.57
N LYS A 3 -20.88 -97.07 -5.39
CA LYS A 3 -20.33 -96.02 -6.28
C LYS A 3 -21.16 -95.73 -7.55
N ARG A 4 -21.98 -96.67 -8.04
CA ARG A 4 -22.69 -96.55 -9.33
C ARG A 4 -24.02 -95.79 -9.24
N SER A 5 -24.74 -95.87 -8.11
CA SER A 5 -26.01 -95.16 -7.90
C SER A 5 -25.82 -93.64 -7.74
N PHE A 6 -24.70 -93.22 -7.15
CA PHE A 6 -24.36 -91.82 -6.94
C PHE A 6 -24.09 -91.08 -8.26
N PHE A 7 -23.46 -91.75 -9.23
CA PHE A 7 -23.14 -91.16 -10.54
C PHE A 7 -24.39 -91.01 -11.44
N LEU A 8 -25.36 -91.92 -11.36
CA LEU A 8 -26.60 -91.82 -12.13
C LEU A 8 -27.50 -90.66 -11.65
N HIS A 9 -27.56 -90.40 -10.34
CA HIS A 9 -28.24 -89.22 -9.79
C HIS A 9 -27.51 -87.90 -10.08
N LEU A 10 -26.19 -87.98 -10.31
CA LEU A 10 -25.40 -86.80 -10.66
C LEU A 10 -25.67 -86.35 -12.10
N VAL A 11 -25.92 -87.28 -13.02
CA VAL A 11 -26.18 -87.04 -14.45
C VAL A 11 -27.67 -86.82 -14.75
N ASP A 12 -28.56 -87.25 -13.86
CA ASP A 12 -29.99 -86.97 -14.00
C ASP A 12 -30.29 -85.46 -13.80
N ASN A 13 -31.17 -84.90 -14.62
CA ASN A 13 -31.48 -83.45 -14.68
C ASN A 13 -30.28 -82.51 -14.91
N TRP A 14 -29.27 -82.95 -15.66
CA TRP A 14 -28.09 -82.12 -15.96
C TRP A 14 -28.37 -80.72 -16.57
N PRO A 15 -29.41 -80.51 -17.43
CA PRO A 15 -29.66 -79.18 -18.00
C PRO A 15 -30.10 -78.16 -16.94
N VAL A 16 -30.90 -78.61 -15.96
CA VAL A 16 -31.37 -77.77 -14.85
C VAL A 16 -30.21 -77.37 -13.94
N LYS A 17 -29.28 -78.31 -13.69
CA LYS A 17 -28.07 -78.04 -12.90
C LYS A 17 -27.17 -77.01 -13.59
N VAL A 18 -26.95 -77.13 -14.90
CA VAL A 18 -26.17 -76.14 -15.67
C VAL A 18 -26.84 -74.76 -15.66
N LEU A 19 -28.17 -74.70 -15.86
CA LEU A 19 -28.92 -73.45 -15.80
C LEU A 19 -28.83 -72.80 -14.41
N SER A 20 -28.92 -73.59 -13.34
CA SER A 20 -28.78 -73.09 -11.97
C SER A 20 -27.37 -72.56 -11.67
N LEU A 21 -26.33 -73.22 -12.18
CA LEU A 21 -24.95 -72.76 -12.03
C LEU A 21 -24.72 -71.46 -12.80
N PHE A 22 -25.25 -71.36 -14.03
CA PHE A 22 -25.21 -70.13 -14.80
C PHE A 22 -25.93 -68.99 -14.07
N ALA A 23 -27.15 -69.23 -13.58
CA ALA A 23 -27.90 -68.25 -12.80
C ALA A 23 -27.15 -67.83 -11.52
N ALA A 24 -26.51 -68.77 -10.82
CA ALA A 24 -25.68 -68.48 -9.65
C ALA A 24 -24.46 -67.64 -9.99
N ILE A 25 -23.78 -67.91 -11.12
CA ILE A 25 -22.66 -67.10 -11.61
C ILE A 25 -23.12 -65.70 -11.99
N VAL A 26 -24.26 -65.57 -12.67
CA VAL A 26 -24.85 -64.27 -13.04
C VAL A 26 -25.25 -63.49 -11.79
N LEU A 27 -25.93 -64.12 -10.82
CA LEU A 27 -26.29 -63.49 -9.56
C LEU A 27 -25.06 -63.08 -8.75
N PHE A 28 -24.04 -63.94 -8.68
CA PHE A 28 -22.78 -63.61 -8.02
C PHE A 28 -22.07 -62.44 -8.70
N ALA A 29 -22.05 -62.41 -10.04
CA ALA A 29 -21.50 -61.29 -10.80
C ALA A 29 -22.29 -60.00 -10.57
N LEU A 30 -23.62 -60.05 -10.60
CA LEU A 30 -24.49 -58.89 -10.32
C LEU A 30 -24.34 -58.40 -8.89
N TYR A 31 -24.25 -59.31 -7.91
CA TYR A 31 -24.00 -58.95 -6.52
C TYR A 31 -22.66 -58.23 -6.38
N ARG A 32 -21.58 -58.77 -6.96
CA ARG A 32 -20.25 -58.13 -6.92
C ARG A 32 -20.20 -56.77 -7.61
N ILE A 33 -20.97 -56.58 -8.69
CA ILE A 33 -21.05 -55.29 -9.40
C ILE A 33 -21.82 -54.26 -8.55
N ASN A 34 -22.85 -54.69 -7.83
CA ASN A 34 -23.69 -53.82 -6.99
C ASN A 34 -23.10 -53.51 -5.60
N THR A 35 -22.05 -54.19 -5.16
CA THR A 35 -21.40 -53.93 -3.86
C THR A 35 -20.36 -52.79 -3.89
N LEU A 36 -20.09 -52.19 -5.04
CA LEU A 36 -19.17 -51.06 -5.13
C LEU A 36 -19.90 -49.76 -4.82
N GLU A 37 -19.46 -49.08 -3.77
CA GLU A 37 -19.97 -47.76 -3.39
C GLU A 37 -19.11 -46.65 -4.00
N GLU A 38 -19.70 -45.46 -4.14
CA GLU A 38 -19.03 -44.25 -4.61
C GLU A 38 -18.94 -43.21 -3.50
N ARG A 39 -17.78 -42.56 -3.36
CA ARG A 39 -17.59 -41.37 -2.52
C ARG A 39 -17.01 -40.23 -3.36
N PHE A 40 -17.30 -39.01 -2.95
CA PHE A 40 -16.86 -37.80 -3.62
C PHE A 40 -16.02 -36.95 -2.67
N PHE A 41 -14.87 -36.49 -3.16
CA PHE A 41 -14.02 -35.51 -2.51
C PHE A 41 -13.94 -34.25 -3.36
N THR A 42 -13.78 -33.10 -2.70
CA THR A 42 -13.55 -31.82 -3.37
C THR A 42 -12.17 -31.34 -2.97
N LEU A 43 -11.20 -31.54 -3.86
CA LEU A 43 -9.78 -31.36 -3.56
C LEU A 43 -9.22 -30.14 -4.29
N PRO A 44 -8.27 -29.40 -3.71
CA PRO A 44 -7.60 -28.31 -4.40
C PRO A 44 -6.71 -28.84 -5.54
N LEU A 45 -6.69 -28.14 -6.68
CA LEU A 45 -5.84 -28.48 -7.80
C LEU A 45 -4.45 -27.86 -7.63
N GLN A 46 -3.42 -28.69 -7.51
CA GLN A 46 -2.04 -28.21 -7.44
C GLN A 46 -1.43 -28.08 -8.84
N VAL A 47 -0.75 -26.96 -9.12
CA VAL A 47 -0.04 -26.78 -10.39
C VAL A 47 1.45 -26.98 -10.17
N LEU A 48 2.00 -28.07 -10.69
CA LEU A 48 3.43 -28.35 -10.60
C LEU A 48 4.15 -27.63 -11.74
N ILE A 49 4.93 -26.61 -11.38
CA ILE A 49 5.65 -25.74 -12.31
C ILE A 49 7.14 -25.72 -12.00
N ASN A 50 7.91 -25.17 -12.93
CA ASN A 50 9.31 -24.82 -12.74
C ASN A 50 9.43 -23.56 -11.87
N GLU A 51 10.51 -23.43 -11.09
CA GLU A 51 10.84 -22.27 -10.24
C GLU A 51 10.84 -20.92 -10.97
N ASN A 52 11.08 -20.92 -12.29
CA ASN A 52 11.11 -19.72 -13.14
C ASN A 52 9.72 -19.20 -13.55
N TYR A 53 8.65 -19.92 -13.22
CA TYR A 53 7.29 -19.60 -13.64
C TYR A 53 6.34 -19.52 -12.45
N VAL A 54 5.20 -18.87 -12.66
CA VAL A 54 4.08 -18.79 -11.74
C VAL A 54 2.79 -19.01 -12.53
N ALA A 55 1.85 -19.74 -11.93
CA ALA A 55 0.53 -19.98 -12.49
C ALA A 55 -0.41 -18.84 -12.08
N VAL A 56 -1.04 -18.21 -13.06
CA VAL A 56 -1.99 -17.11 -12.91
C VAL A 56 -3.34 -17.55 -13.51
N ASP A 57 -4.44 -17.00 -12.99
CA ASP A 57 -5.79 -17.18 -13.54
C ASP A 57 -6.18 -18.64 -13.79
N ASN A 58 -6.12 -19.46 -12.74
CA ASN A 58 -6.52 -20.86 -12.83
C ASN A 58 -8.02 -20.97 -13.09
N THR A 59 -8.41 -21.62 -14.19
CA THR A 59 -9.83 -21.82 -14.51
C THR A 59 -10.56 -22.72 -13.51
N VAL A 60 -9.81 -23.58 -12.80
CA VAL A 60 -10.34 -24.53 -11.83
C VAL A 60 -9.42 -24.57 -10.61
N GLU A 61 -9.89 -24.09 -9.46
CA GLU A 61 -9.15 -24.14 -8.20
C GLU A 61 -9.39 -25.44 -7.42
N LYS A 62 -10.61 -25.98 -7.52
CA LYS A 62 -11.03 -27.21 -6.84
C LYS A 62 -11.64 -28.18 -7.84
N VAL A 63 -11.30 -29.46 -7.69
CA VAL A 63 -11.76 -30.54 -8.56
C VAL A 63 -12.59 -31.54 -7.76
N ARG A 64 -13.60 -32.12 -8.42
CA ARG A 64 -14.38 -33.19 -7.82
C ARG A 64 -13.73 -34.53 -8.16
N VAL A 65 -13.31 -35.26 -7.14
CA VAL A 65 -12.77 -36.61 -7.28
C VAL A 65 -13.81 -37.61 -6.82
N ARG A 66 -14.20 -38.51 -7.71
CA ARG A 66 -15.08 -39.65 -7.42
C ARG A 66 -14.20 -40.88 -7.22
N ILE A 67 -14.27 -41.46 -6.03
CA ILE A 67 -13.67 -42.77 -5.74
C ILE A 67 -14.77 -43.83 -5.73
N ARG A 68 -14.47 -45.01 -6.29
CA ARG A 68 -15.37 -46.17 -6.30
C ARG A 68 -14.62 -47.42 -5.88
N GLY A 69 -15.23 -48.21 -4.99
CA GLY A 69 -14.57 -49.38 -4.39
C GLY A 69 -15.47 -50.12 -3.39
N ASN A 70 -14.90 -51.11 -2.70
CA ASN A 70 -15.59 -51.80 -1.61
C ASN A 70 -15.85 -50.83 -0.45
N GLN A 71 -17.03 -50.90 0.16
CA GLN A 71 -17.48 -49.98 1.21
C GLN A 71 -16.41 -49.80 2.31
N GLU A 72 -15.99 -50.88 2.97
CA GLU A 72 -15.01 -50.80 4.07
C GLU A 72 -13.68 -50.16 3.65
N GLU A 73 -13.24 -50.41 2.41
CA GLU A 73 -11.98 -49.89 1.87
C GLU A 73 -12.09 -48.39 1.53
N ILE A 74 -13.16 -47.93 0.87
CA ILE A 74 -13.32 -46.52 0.48
C ILE A 74 -13.59 -45.59 1.66
N TYR A 75 -14.17 -46.10 2.76
CA TYR A 75 -14.36 -45.31 3.98
C TYR A 75 -13.07 -45.12 4.76
N SER A 76 -12.08 -46.01 4.58
CA SER A 76 -10.74 -45.83 5.15
C SER A 76 -9.90 -44.77 4.42
N VAL A 77 -10.25 -44.42 3.18
CA VAL A 77 -9.53 -43.43 2.38
C VAL A 77 -9.86 -42.02 2.85
N LEU A 78 -8.81 -41.24 3.17
CA LEU A 78 -8.90 -39.84 3.55
C LEU A 78 -8.69 -38.91 2.35
N GLU A 79 -9.12 -37.65 2.48
CA GLU A 79 -8.93 -36.63 1.44
C GLU A 79 -7.44 -36.32 1.20
N GLU A 80 -6.64 -36.31 2.26
CA GLU A 80 -5.17 -36.08 2.21
C GLU A 80 -4.39 -37.23 1.54
N ASP A 81 -5.00 -38.41 1.41
CA ASP A 81 -4.40 -39.56 0.73
C ASP A 81 -4.50 -39.47 -0.80
N ILE A 82 -5.17 -38.43 -1.31
CA ILE A 82 -5.37 -38.18 -2.73
C ILE A 82 -4.90 -36.77 -3.07
N GLU A 83 -3.81 -36.69 -3.81
CA GLU A 83 -3.30 -35.44 -4.36
C GLU A 83 -3.76 -35.30 -5.81
N VAL A 84 -4.29 -34.12 -6.14
CA VAL A 84 -4.71 -33.80 -7.51
C VAL A 84 -3.85 -32.68 -8.05
N TYR A 85 -3.21 -32.91 -9.20
CA TYR A 85 -2.27 -31.95 -9.76
C TYR A 85 -2.21 -31.95 -11.28
N ILE A 86 -1.71 -30.86 -11.85
CA ILE A 86 -1.29 -30.78 -13.24
C ILE A 86 0.22 -30.66 -13.28
N ASP A 87 0.86 -31.40 -14.19
CA ASP A 87 2.30 -31.30 -14.43
C ASP A 87 2.61 -30.40 -15.62
N LEU A 88 3.16 -29.22 -15.32
CA LEU A 88 3.68 -28.26 -16.30
C LEU A 88 5.17 -27.98 -16.10
N LYS A 89 5.91 -28.82 -15.35
CA LYS A 89 7.35 -28.61 -15.10
C LYS A 89 8.19 -28.59 -16.37
N SER A 90 7.75 -29.33 -17.39
CA SER A 90 8.41 -29.38 -18.70
C SER A 90 8.17 -28.15 -19.56
N ARG A 91 7.24 -27.26 -19.16
CA ARG A 91 6.95 -26.02 -19.89
C ARG A 91 8.01 -24.98 -19.55
N THR A 92 8.60 -24.42 -20.60
CA THR A 92 9.66 -23.40 -20.52
C THR A 92 9.30 -22.14 -21.29
N ILE A 93 8.02 -21.96 -21.61
CA ILE A 93 7.44 -20.82 -22.33
C ILE A 93 6.24 -20.30 -21.55
N GLU A 94 6.03 -18.98 -21.63
CA GLU A 94 4.85 -18.29 -21.09
C GLU A 94 3.63 -18.47 -22.00
N GLY A 95 2.42 -18.44 -21.43
CA GLY A 95 1.16 -18.57 -22.16
C GLY A 95 0.11 -19.45 -21.49
N GLU A 96 -1.03 -19.62 -22.16
CA GLU A 96 -2.10 -20.52 -21.69
C GLU A 96 -1.77 -21.98 -22.02
N PHE A 97 -1.93 -22.85 -21.02
CA PHE A 97 -1.78 -24.29 -21.17
C PHE A 97 -3.01 -25.02 -20.69
N GLN A 98 -3.41 -26.04 -21.46
CA GLN A 98 -4.38 -27.04 -21.05
C GLN A 98 -3.65 -28.36 -20.85
N ALA A 99 -3.88 -28.99 -19.71
CA ALA A 99 -3.25 -30.25 -19.38
C ALA A 99 -4.20 -31.17 -18.59
N PRO A 100 -4.02 -32.49 -18.71
CA PRO A 100 -4.84 -33.46 -17.99
C PRO A 100 -4.55 -33.38 -16.50
N ILE A 101 -5.62 -33.54 -15.72
CA ILE A 101 -5.53 -33.60 -14.27
C ILE A 101 -5.07 -35.00 -13.87
N LEU A 102 -3.94 -35.06 -13.16
CA LEU A 102 -3.32 -36.28 -12.68
C LEU A 102 -3.63 -36.46 -11.20
N ILE A 103 -3.65 -37.73 -10.78
CA ILE A 103 -3.96 -38.12 -9.41
C ILE A 103 -2.77 -38.91 -8.87
N ARG A 104 -2.28 -38.52 -7.70
CA ARG A 104 -1.32 -39.31 -6.93
C ARG A 104 -2.00 -39.81 -5.67
N LYS A 105 -1.83 -41.11 -5.43
CA LYS A 105 -2.33 -41.79 -4.24
C LYS A 105 -1.20 -41.85 -3.21
N SER A 106 -1.54 -41.67 -1.95
CA SER A 106 -0.65 -41.80 -0.79
C SER A 106 -1.39 -42.54 0.34
N GLY A 107 -0.67 -42.84 1.42
CA GLY A 107 -1.24 -43.39 2.66
C GLY A 107 -2.22 -44.56 2.47
N SER A 108 -3.43 -44.42 3.00
CA SER A 108 -4.42 -45.50 3.01
C SER A 108 -4.92 -45.86 1.60
N ALA A 109 -4.92 -44.91 0.65
CA ALA A 109 -5.36 -45.11 -0.72
C ALA A 109 -4.46 -46.08 -1.52
N LEU A 110 -3.21 -46.30 -1.09
CA LEU A 110 -2.29 -47.28 -1.70
C LEU A 110 -2.66 -48.73 -1.36
N ASN A 111 -3.32 -48.96 -0.22
CA ASN A 111 -3.66 -50.30 0.26
C ASN A 111 -4.93 -50.86 -0.40
N VAL A 112 -5.66 -50.03 -1.14
CA VAL A 112 -6.91 -50.40 -1.79
C VAL A 112 -6.65 -50.92 -3.21
N LYS A 113 -6.79 -52.24 -3.39
CA LYS A 113 -6.43 -52.93 -4.66
C LYS A 113 -7.29 -52.54 -5.86
N ASN A 114 -8.58 -52.28 -5.65
CA ASN A 114 -9.56 -52.02 -6.72
C ASN A 114 -10.19 -50.63 -6.58
N LEU A 115 -9.39 -49.62 -6.21
CA LEU A 115 -9.85 -48.24 -6.10
C LEU A 115 -9.89 -47.57 -7.48
N GLU A 116 -11.08 -47.45 -8.04
CA GLU A 116 -11.33 -46.63 -9.22
C GLU A 116 -11.41 -45.16 -8.80
N ILE A 117 -10.64 -44.30 -9.45
CA ILE A 117 -10.66 -42.86 -9.19
C ILE A 117 -10.90 -42.13 -10.50
N ASN A 118 -11.91 -41.27 -10.50
CA ASN A 118 -12.25 -40.40 -11.61
C ASN A 118 -12.24 -38.95 -11.15
N VAL A 119 -11.75 -38.05 -11.99
CA VAL A 119 -11.72 -36.61 -11.71
C VAL A 119 -12.62 -35.87 -12.69
N ASP A 120 -13.31 -34.87 -12.19
CA ASP A 120 -14.15 -33.96 -12.98
C ASP A 120 -13.83 -32.51 -12.58
N PRO A 121 -13.33 -31.68 -13.52
CA PRO A 121 -13.05 -31.96 -14.93
C PRO A 121 -11.80 -32.82 -15.17
N ILE A 122 -11.68 -33.43 -16.35
CA ILE A 122 -10.51 -34.26 -16.73
C ILE A 122 -9.27 -33.44 -17.15
N ASN A 123 -9.49 -32.19 -17.54
CA ASN A 123 -8.45 -31.25 -17.95
C ASN A 123 -8.70 -29.93 -17.22
N ALA A 124 -7.63 -29.23 -16.86
CA ALA A 124 -7.75 -27.82 -16.47
C ALA A 124 -6.86 -26.95 -17.35
N ARG A 125 -7.23 -25.67 -17.39
CA ARG A 125 -6.50 -24.61 -18.07
C ARG A 125 -5.88 -23.68 -17.02
N THR A 126 -4.65 -23.29 -17.26
CA THR A 126 -3.88 -22.36 -16.43
C THR A 126 -3.00 -21.50 -17.31
N HIS A 127 -2.79 -20.25 -16.90
CA HIS A 127 -1.89 -19.34 -17.58
C HIS A 127 -0.53 -19.34 -16.87
N LEU A 128 0.55 -19.61 -17.59
CA LEU A 128 1.89 -19.54 -17.03
C LEU A 128 2.55 -18.22 -17.41
N GLU A 129 2.99 -17.48 -16.40
CA GLU A 129 3.83 -16.32 -16.55
C GLU A 129 5.23 -16.57 -16.01
N LYS A 130 6.21 -15.85 -16.55
CA LYS A 130 7.55 -15.82 -15.95
C LYS A 130 7.47 -15.22 -14.57
N LYS A 131 8.17 -15.83 -13.63
CA LYS A 131 8.40 -15.28 -12.31
C LYS A 131 9.47 -14.20 -12.40
N LEU A 132 9.11 -12.98 -12.00
CA LEU A 132 10.03 -11.85 -11.96
C LEU A 132 10.31 -11.47 -10.50
N THR A 133 11.57 -11.14 -10.21
CA THR A 133 11.98 -10.61 -8.91
C THR A 133 12.58 -9.22 -9.12
N ARG A 134 12.06 -8.22 -8.40
CA ARG A 134 12.45 -6.82 -8.58
C ARG A 134 12.47 -6.07 -7.24
N SER A 135 13.40 -5.13 -7.10
CA SER A 135 13.40 -4.15 -6.01
C SER A 135 12.51 -2.97 -6.37
N ILE A 136 11.54 -2.65 -5.51
CA ILE A 136 10.52 -1.63 -5.75
C ILE A 136 10.56 -0.64 -4.59
N PRO A 137 10.51 0.68 -4.86
CA PRO A 137 10.52 1.69 -3.80
C PRO A 137 9.26 1.63 -2.95
N VAL A 138 9.42 1.92 -1.66
CA VAL A 138 8.31 2.05 -0.72
C VAL A 138 7.84 3.50 -0.71
N GLN A 139 6.53 3.71 -0.83
CA GLN A 139 5.93 5.03 -0.74
C GLN A 139 5.03 5.09 0.50
N PRO A 140 5.41 5.87 1.54
CA PRO A 140 4.59 5.98 2.74
C PRO A 140 3.29 6.72 2.44
N LYS A 141 2.18 6.20 2.96
CA LYS A 141 0.87 6.85 2.87
C LYS A 141 0.65 7.68 4.13
N LEU A 142 0.79 9.00 4.00
CA LEU A 142 0.65 9.94 5.12
C LEU A 142 -0.81 10.40 5.24
N SER A 143 -1.31 10.47 6.47
CA SER A 143 -2.68 10.92 6.78
C SER A 143 -2.67 11.97 7.89
N GLY A 144 -3.64 12.89 7.86
CA GLY A 144 -3.71 14.00 8.80
C GLY A 144 -2.65 15.09 8.55
N PHE A 145 -2.50 15.98 9.53
CA PHE A 145 -1.52 17.06 9.51
C PHE A 145 -0.86 17.17 10.89
N PRO A 146 0.42 17.58 10.95
CA PRO A 146 1.07 17.96 12.21
C PRO A 146 0.26 19.02 12.99
N LEU A 147 0.63 19.22 14.25
CA LEU A 147 0.03 20.27 15.09
C LEU A 147 0.11 21.64 14.40
N ALA A 148 -0.90 22.48 14.58
CA ALA A 148 -0.93 23.80 13.94
C ALA A 148 0.32 24.63 14.29
N GLY A 149 1.00 25.13 13.25
CA GLY A 149 2.27 25.84 13.38
C GLY A 149 3.51 24.96 13.25
N TYR A 150 3.35 23.66 13.06
CA TYR A 150 4.41 22.70 12.74
C TYR A 150 4.26 22.18 11.31
N GLU A 151 5.36 21.71 10.73
CA GLU A 151 5.39 21.03 9.44
C GLU A 151 6.34 19.84 9.47
N MET A 152 6.08 18.87 8.58
CA MET A 152 7.02 17.77 8.35
C MET A 152 8.08 18.26 7.38
N GLU A 153 9.30 18.43 7.88
CA GLU A 153 10.44 18.91 7.08
C GLU A 153 10.93 17.82 6.13
N GLN A 154 11.09 16.60 6.66
CA GLN A 154 11.53 15.44 5.91
C GLN A 154 11.06 14.15 6.58
N TYR A 155 11.17 13.04 5.86
CA TYR A 155 10.94 11.70 6.41
C TYR A 155 11.94 10.70 5.84
N LEU A 156 12.14 9.61 6.56
CA LEU A 156 12.96 8.47 6.16
C LEU A 156 12.16 7.18 6.28
N VAL A 157 12.28 6.30 5.30
CA VAL A 157 11.68 4.96 5.30
C VAL A 157 12.78 3.92 5.24
N THR A 158 12.79 3.00 6.20
CA THR A 158 13.78 1.93 6.29
C THR A 158 13.09 0.56 6.33
N PRO A 159 13.32 -0.31 5.33
CA PRO A 159 14.06 -0.08 4.09
C PRO A 159 13.31 0.83 3.10
N SER A 160 14.03 1.60 2.29
CA SER A 160 13.43 2.49 1.27
C SER A 160 12.97 1.76 0.01
N GLN A 161 13.40 0.50 -0.16
CA GLN A 161 12.97 -0.39 -1.23
C GLN A 161 12.77 -1.79 -0.67
N VAL A 162 11.84 -2.53 -1.25
CA VAL A 162 11.59 -3.94 -0.92
C VAL A 162 11.71 -4.81 -2.16
N THR A 163 12.22 -6.02 -1.97
CA THR A 163 12.30 -7.00 -3.05
C THR A 163 11.03 -7.84 -3.07
N VAL A 164 10.32 -7.76 -4.20
CA VAL A 164 9.10 -8.52 -4.46
C VAL A 164 9.35 -9.58 -5.53
N THR A 165 8.59 -10.67 -5.47
CA THR A 165 8.57 -11.71 -6.50
C THR A 165 7.15 -12.15 -6.81
N GLY A 166 6.85 -12.35 -8.10
CA GLY A 166 5.50 -12.67 -8.58
C GLY A 166 5.42 -12.76 -10.10
N PRO A 167 4.20 -12.75 -10.68
CA PRO A 167 3.98 -12.74 -12.13
C PRO A 167 4.61 -11.52 -12.78
N ARG A 168 5.22 -11.73 -13.95
CA ARG A 168 5.93 -10.68 -14.68
C ARG A 168 5.03 -9.48 -14.95
N SER A 169 3.81 -9.71 -15.44
CA SER A 169 2.86 -8.63 -15.77
C SER A 169 2.62 -7.72 -14.55
N GLN A 170 2.28 -8.32 -13.41
CA GLN A 170 2.00 -7.59 -12.18
C GLN A 170 3.25 -6.89 -11.62
N VAL A 171 4.41 -7.55 -11.62
CA VAL A 171 5.66 -6.96 -11.06
C VAL A 171 6.21 -5.84 -11.95
N GLU A 172 6.02 -5.90 -13.27
CA GLU A 172 6.44 -4.82 -14.18
C GLU A 172 5.58 -3.56 -14.03
N ASP A 173 4.28 -3.73 -13.73
CA ASP A 173 3.34 -2.62 -13.54
C ASP A 173 3.50 -1.89 -12.20
N LEU A 174 4.17 -2.52 -11.22
CA LEU A 174 4.42 -1.94 -9.91
C LEU A 174 5.52 -0.86 -9.95
N GLN A 175 5.11 0.39 -9.72
CA GLN A 175 6.04 1.53 -9.61
C GLN A 175 6.53 1.74 -8.17
N PHE A 176 5.65 1.56 -7.19
CA PHE A 176 5.93 1.69 -5.77
C PHE A 176 5.02 0.77 -4.95
N ILE A 177 5.40 0.47 -3.71
CA ILE A 177 4.56 -0.25 -2.76
C ILE A 177 4.07 0.73 -1.68
N PRO A 178 2.75 0.94 -1.55
CA PRO A 178 2.21 1.81 -0.50
C PRO A 178 2.29 1.16 0.87
N THR A 179 2.47 1.98 1.91
CA THR A 179 2.29 1.55 3.31
C THR A 179 0.85 1.68 3.76
N GLU A 180 0.50 1.06 4.89
CA GLU A 180 -0.65 1.48 5.70
C GLU A 180 -0.59 2.98 6.05
N ASP A 181 -1.73 3.56 6.43
CA ASP A 181 -1.83 4.98 6.75
C ASP A 181 -0.99 5.32 7.99
N ILE A 182 -0.05 6.25 7.82
CA ILE A 182 0.79 6.80 8.88
C ILE A 182 0.15 8.11 9.34
N ASP A 183 -0.30 8.13 10.59
CA ASP A 183 -1.02 9.27 11.17
C ASP A 183 -0.06 10.36 11.68
N LEU A 184 -0.23 11.56 11.12
CA LEU A 184 0.49 12.78 11.48
C LEU A 184 -0.28 13.66 12.45
N MET A 185 -1.53 13.32 12.78
CA MET A 185 -2.44 14.18 13.51
C MET A 185 -1.88 14.60 14.87
N GLY A 186 -1.71 15.91 15.05
CA GLY A 186 -1.27 16.50 16.32
C GLY A 186 0.19 16.24 16.68
N ARG A 187 0.99 15.66 15.77
CA ARG A 187 2.43 15.48 15.97
C ARG A 187 3.16 16.83 15.94
N TYR A 188 4.09 17.05 16.86
CA TYR A 188 4.87 18.29 16.99
C TYR A 188 6.38 18.04 17.27
N GLU A 189 6.78 16.78 17.38
CA GLU A 189 8.14 16.32 17.60
C GLU A 189 8.45 15.18 16.62
N ASP A 190 9.75 14.93 16.40
CA ASP A 190 10.26 13.80 15.64
C ASP A 190 9.70 12.48 16.18
N PHE A 191 9.36 11.56 15.28
CA PHE A 191 8.77 10.29 15.66
C PHE A 191 9.18 9.16 14.72
N SER A 192 9.19 7.94 15.27
CA SER A 192 9.38 6.71 14.51
C SER A 192 8.23 5.75 14.74
N VAL A 193 7.72 5.15 13.68
CA VAL A 193 6.61 4.19 13.71
C VAL A 193 6.88 3.03 12.75
N ARG A 194 6.49 1.82 13.17
CA ARG A 194 6.49 0.66 12.27
C ARG A 194 5.18 0.61 11.51
N SER A 195 5.25 0.50 10.20
CA SER A 195 4.09 0.38 9.31
C SER A 195 4.24 -0.86 8.44
N ARG A 196 3.12 -1.49 8.10
CA ARG A 196 3.12 -2.59 7.13
C ARG A 196 2.97 -2.06 5.71
N LEU A 197 3.45 -2.84 4.75
CA LEU A 197 3.22 -2.65 3.33
C LEU A 197 1.86 -3.23 2.96
N ILE A 198 1.14 -2.55 2.08
CA ILE A 198 -0.12 -3.03 1.54
C ILE A 198 0.20 -4.02 0.41
N HIS A 199 -0.36 -5.23 0.51
CA HIS A 199 -0.27 -6.24 -0.53
C HIS A 199 -1.16 -5.80 -1.70
N VAL A 200 -0.54 -5.58 -2.87
CA VAL A 200 -1.24 -5.11 -4.08
C VAL A 200 -1.99 -6.26 -4.78
N SER A 201 -1.48 -7.48 -4.65
CA SER A 201 -2.04 -8.72 -5.20
C SER A 201 -1.60 -9.91 -4.34
N ASP A 202 -2.43 -10.95 -4.26
CA ASP A 202 -2.13 -12.19 -3.53
C ASP A 202 -1.02 -13.01 -4.21
N ASP A 203 -0.76 -12.77 -5.50
CA ASP A 203 0.29 -13.46 -6.27
C ASP A 203 1.70 -12.88 -6.05
N ILE A 204 1.81 -11.76 -5.33
CA ILE A 204 3.08 -11.08 -5.07
C ILE A 204 3.53 -11.36 -3.65
N SER A 205 4.79 -11.77 -3.51
CA SER A 205 5.40 -12.06 -2.20
C SER A 205 6.62 -11.18 -1.92
N PHE A 206 6.77 -10.78 -0.66
CA PHE A 206 7.90 -9.99 -0.16
C PHE A 206 9.00 -10.89 0.39
N LEU A 207 10.21 -10.81 -0.16
CA LEU A 207 11.33 -11.68 0.27
C LEU A 207 11.96 -11.26 1.60
N ALA A 208 11.96 -9.96 1.90
CA ALA A 208 12.61 -9.38 3.09
C ALA A 208 11.61 -9.08 4.23
N GLY A 209 10.35 -9.47 4.08
CA GLY A 209 9.23 -9.08 4.95
C GLY A 209 8.48 -7.85 4.45
N ASP A 210 7.36 -7.56 5.11
CA ASP A 210 6.38 -6.52 4.74
C ASP A 210 6.27 -5.41 5.80
N VAL A 211 7.24 -5.30 6.71
CA VAL A 211 7.27 -4.27 7.77
C VAL A 211 8.40 -3.30 7.49
N ILE A 212 8.07 -2.00 7.53
CA ILE A 212 9.03 -0.90 7.41
C ILE A 212 9.02 -0.04 8.67
N GLU A 213 10.10 0.70 8.89
CA GLU A 213 10.20 1.75 9.90
C GLU A 213 10.15 3.12 9.20
N PHE A 214 9.15 3.92 9.55
CA PHE A 214 8.99 5.29 9.12
C PHE A 214 9.49 6.22 10.22
N SER A 215 10.38 7.15 9.88
CA SER A 215 10.84 8.21 10.77
C SER A 215 10.49 9.56 10.17
N GLY A 216 9.59 10.31 10.83
CA GLY A 216 9.19 11.65 10.43
C GLY A 216 9.92 12.69 11.26
N PHE A 217 10.46 13.72 10.60
CA PHE A 217 11.13 14.85 11.23
C PHE A 217 10.20 16.07 11.16
N ILE A 218 9.87 16.63 12.32
CA ILE A 218 8.88 17.71 12.46
C ILE A 218 9.54 18.93 13.09
N SER A 219 9.33 20.08 12.47
CA SER A 219 9.84 21.36 12.94
C SER A 219 8.77 22.45 12.92
N GLU A 220 9.02 23.54 13.62
CA GLU A 220 8.13 24.71 13.60
C GLU A 220 8.13 25.31 12.19
N LYS A 221 6.94 25.54 11.65
CA LYS A 221 6.78 26.12 10.32
C LYS A 221 7.22 27.59 10.33
N ILE A 222 8.25 27.88 9.55
CA ILE A 222 8.78 29.25 9.40
C ILE A 222 8.10 29.92 8.21
N LEU A 223 7.49 31.07 8.45
CA LEU A 223 6.88 31.91 7.42
C LEU A 223 7.69 33.17 7.20
N ILE A 224 7.79 33.56 5.93
CA ILE A 224 8.25 34.89 5.52
C ILE A 224 7.02 35.68 5.08
N ARG A 225 6.84 36.87 5.65
CA ARG A 225 5.74 37.76 5.28
C ARG A 225 6.29 39.13 4.90
N ALA A 226 5.81 39.65 3.78
CA ALA A 226 5.96 41.06 3.42
C ALA A 226 4.74 41.83 3.93
N ILE A 227 4.99 42.91 4.65
CA ILE A 227 3.96 43.82 5.16
C ILE A 227 4.25 45.18 4.54
N SER A 228 3.27 45.73 3.82
CA SER A 228 3.30 47.05 3.17
C SER A 228 2.42 48.04 3.93
N ASP A 229 2.43 49.29 3.47
CA ASP A 229 1.52 50.35 3.91
C ASP A 229 1.68 50.67 5.41
N ILE A 230 2.93 50.72 5.86
CA ILE A 230 3.30 51.06 7.24
C ILE A 230 3.72 52.53 7.30
N ASP A 231 3.05 53.31 8.13
CA ASP A 231 3.36 54.72 8.33
C ASP A 231 4.73 54.91 8.99
N ILE A 232 5.48 55.89 8.48
CA ILE A 232 6.75 56.32 9.10
C ILE A 232 6.46 57.46 10.08
N VAL A 233 6.79 57.25 11.35
CA VAL A 233 6.58 58.22 12.42
C VAL A 233 7.83 59.06 12.62
N VAL A 234 7.66 60.37 12.73
CA VAL A 234 8.77 61.27 13.07
C VAL A 234 8.85 61.47 14.57
N VAL A 235 10.07 61.36 15.11
CA VAL A 235 10.36 61.47 16.53
C VAL A 235 11.30 62.66 16.76
N ASP A 236 11.10 63.37 17.87
CA ASP A 236 11.96 64.47 18.34
C ASP A 236 12.15 65.65 17.35
N LEU A 237 11.11 65.96 16.56
CA LEU A 237 11.09 67.21 15.76
C LEU A 237 10.88 68.42 16.69
N ALA A 238 11.62 69.50 16.45
CA ALA A 238 11.50 70.71 17.27
C ALA A 238 10.13 71.38 17.12
N ASP A 239 9.56 71.87 18.22
CA ASP A 239 8.20 72.44 18.29
C ASP A 239 7.94 73.62 17.36
N ASN A 240 8.98 74.27 16.82
CA ASN A 240 8.87 75.40 15.90
C ASN A 240 8.86 75.01 14.41
N LEU A 241 8.93 73.71 14.12
CA LEU A 241 9.11 73.15 12.77
C LEU A 241 7.97 72.20 12.40
N LEU A 242 7.57 72.21 11.12
CA LEU A 242 6.56 71.31 10.55
C LEU A 242 7.09 70.60 9.32
N ILE A 243 6.63 69.37 9.12
CA ILE A 243 6.90 68.60 7.90
C ILE A 243 5.85 68.99 6.86
N ASN A 244 6.31 69.46 5.70
CA ASN A 244 5.43 69.94 4.62
C ASN A 244 5.20 68.90 3.51
N GLU A 245 5.64 67.66 3.70
CA GLU A 245 5.55 66.59 2.71
C GLU A 245 4.99 65.30 3.35
N LEU A 246 4.20 64.55 2.59
CA LEU A 246 3.73 63.24 3.02
C LEU A 246 4.89 62.24 2.92
N LEU A 247 5.17 61.53 4.01
CA LEU A 247 6.19 60.49 4.02
C LEU A 247 5.71 59.29 3.19
N PRO A 248 6.61 58.60 2.45
CA PRO A 248 6.25 57.40 1.72
C PRO A 248 5.96 56.24 2.67
N ASP A 249 5.10 55.32 2.23
CA ASP A 249 4.79 54.11 2.97
C ASP A 249 6.00 53.17 3.05
N ALA A 250 6.21 52.58 4.22
CA ALA A 250 7.25 51.58 4.43
C ALA A 250 6.74 50.16 4.17
N THR A 251 7.65 49.32 3.69
CA THR A 251 7.46 47.88 3.49
C THR A 251 8.57 47.12 4.20
N ILE A 252 8.21 46.01 4.85
CA ILE A 252 9.14 45.13 5.56
C ILE A 252 8.90 43.67 5.25
N GLN A 253 9.99 42.92 5.15
CA GLN A 253 9.99 41.47 5.12
C GLN A 253 10.50 40.93 6.43
N ILE A 254 9.65 40.19 7.11
CA ILE A 254 9.95 39.55 8.40
C ILE A 254 9.83 38.03 8.27
N GLN A 255 10.68 37.34 9.03
CA GLN A 255 10.70 35.89 9.17
C GLN A 255 10.35 35.53 10.62
N GLY A 256 9.47 34.54 10.79
CA GLY A 256 9.12 34.02 12.10
C GLY A 256 8.27 32.77 12.00
N THR A 257 8.01 32.11 13.14
CA THR A 257 7.13 30.94 13.18
C THR A 257 5.70 31.35 12.81
N GLN A 258 4.92 30.44 12.24
CA GLN A 258 3.53 30.73 11.86
C GLN A 258 2.72 31.27 13.05
N GLN A 259 2.83 30.65 14.23
CA GLN A 259 2.09 31.08 15.42
C GLN A 259 2.42 32.51 15.85
N ARG A 260 3.66 32.95 15.65
CA ARG A 260 4.08 34.33 15.92
C ARG A 260 3.60 35.27 14.83
N MET A 261 3.79 34.88 13.57
CA MET A 261 3.38 35.66 12.41
C MET A 261 1.87 35.98 12.43
N ASP A 262 1.04 35.05 12.89
CA ASP A 262 -0.42 35.24 13.00
C ASP A 262 -0.81 36.21 14.14
N ARG A 263 0.09 36.49 15.08
CA ARG A 263 -0.12 37.46 16.18
C ARG A 263 0.40 38.86 15.86
N VAL A 264 1.20 39.02 14.80
CA VAL A 264 1.77 40.33 14.42
C VAL A 264 0.66 41.26 13.95
N LYS A 265 0.53 42.41 14.62
CA LYS A 265 -0.33 43.52 14.18
C LYS A 265 0.55 44.63 13.61
N LEU A 266 0.04 45.34 12.60
CA LEU A 266 0.70 46.51 11.99
C LEU A 266 1.16 47.54 13.05
N GLN A 267 0.41 47.69 14.13
CA GLN A 267 0.68 48.64 15.23
C GLN A 267 1.95 48.30 16.04
N ASN A 268 2.44 47.06 15.97
CA ASN A 268 3.61 46.62 16.71
C ASN A 268 4.91 46.82 15.92
N LEU A 269 4.81 47.31 14.68
CA LEU A 269 5.95 47.59 13.81
C LEU A 269 6.12 49.11 13.77
N GLN A 270 7.21 49.62 14.35
CA GLN A 270 7.47 51.06 14.37
C GLN A 270 8.59 51.41 13.40
N PHE A 271 8.25 52.25 12.43
CA PHE A 271 9.21 52.89 11.54
C PHE A 271 9.40 54.31 12.02
N THR A 272 10.59 54.62 12.54
CA THR A 272 10.88 55.92 13.13
C THR A 272 11.97 56.64 12.37
N VAL A 273 11.82 57.96 12.27
CA VAL A 273 12.89 58.85 11.81
C VAL A 273 13.21 59.84 12.93
N ASP A 274 14.45 59.78 13.42
CA ASP A 274 14.96 60.68 14.45
C ASP A 274 15.30 62.05 13.83
N CYS A 275 14.49 63.05 14.19
CA CYS A 275 14.64 64.43 13.78
C CYS A 275 15.26 65.32 14.87
N SER A 276 15.77 64.75 15.97
CA SER A 276 16.35 65.46 17.11
C SER A 276 17.51 66.39 16.76
N ARG A 277 18.13 66.23 15.58
CA ARG A 277 19.24 67.07 15.09
C ARG A 277 18.80 68.19 14.15
N ILE A 278 17.53 68.25 13.76
CA ILE A 278 17.00 69.29 12.89
C ILE A 278 16.63 70.51 13.75
N ARG A 279 17.17 71.68 13.39
CA ARG A 279 16.93 72.96 14.09
C ARG A 279 16.59 74.11 13.16
N LEU A 280 16.77 73.92 11.85
CA LEU A 280 16.55 74.93 10.82
C LEU A 280 15.66 74.34 9.72
N PRO A 281 14.86 75.16 9.01
CA PRO A 281 14.15 74.74 7.82
C PRO A 281 15.10 74.26 6.72
N GLY A 282 14.66 73.27 5.95
CA GLY A 282 15.44 72.69 4.86
C GLY A 282 15.05 71.26 4.52
N LYS A 283 15.75 70.69 3.52
CA LYS A 283 15.61 69.29 3.12
C LYS A 283 16.67 68.44 3.80
N TYR A 284 16.25 67.35 4.43
CA TYR A 284 17.13 66.44 5.15
C TYR A 284 16.86 65.00 4.73
N THR A 285 17.91 64.23 4.44
CA THR A 285 17.80 62.79 4.17
C THR A 285 18.24 61.99 5.39
N LEU A 286 17.28 61.38 6.08
CA LEU A 286 17.50 60.68 7.34
C LEU A 286 17.34 59.16 7.17
N PRO A 287 18.10 58.34 7.92
CA PRO A 287 17.89 56.90 7.95
C PRO A 287 16.57 56.57 8.66
N VAL A 288 15.87 55.56 8.16
CA VAL A 288 14.69 55.00 8.82
C VAL A 288 15.15 53.93 9.79
N MET A 289 14.76 54.04 11.06
CA MET A 289 14.97 53.02 12.07
C MET A 289 13.72 52.15 12.18
N VAL A 290 13.92 50.86 12.34
CA VAL A 290 12.83 49.89 12.41
C VAL A 290 12.93 49.16 13.73
N GLU A 291 11.88 49.25 14.53
CA GLU A 291 11.72 48.48 15.75
C GLU A 291 10.70 47.38 15.50
N VAL A 292 11.17 46.14 15.65
CA VAL A 292 10.37 44.92 15.53
C VAL A 292 10.54 44.13 16.82
N PRO A 293 9.48 43.48 17.33
CA PRO A 293 9.58 42.59 18.49
C PRO A 293 10.70 41.55 18.37
N ASP A 294 11.37 41.25 19.49
CA ASP A 294 12.55 40.36 19.58
C ASP A 294 12.29 38.93 19.06
N ASP A 295 11.02 38.53 18.90
CA ASP A 295 10.61 37.20 18.50
C ASP A 295 10.47 37.03 16.97
N LEU A 296 10.80 38.07 16.20
CA LEU A 296 10.78 38.11 14.73
C LEU A 296 12.14 38.57 14.18
N THR A 297 12.53 38.01 13.03
CA THR A 297 13.77 38.40 12.34
C THR A 297 13.43 39.28 11.13
N VAL A 298 14.02 40.47 11.06
CA VAL A 298 13.89 41.35 9.89
C VAL A 298 14.86 40.89 8.80
N LEU A 299 14.33 40.56 7.63
CA LEU A 299 15.13 40.19 6.46
C LEU A 299 15.50 41.41 5.62
N SER A 300 14.52 42.27 5.36
CA SER A 300 14.72 43.50 4.58
C SER A 300 13.61 44.51 4.85
N TYR A 301 13.86 45.79 4.57
CA TYR A 301 12.85 46.84 4.59
C TYR A 301 13.18 47.94 3.58
N SER A 302 12.14 48.66 3.15
CA SER A 302 12.23 49.78 2.21
C SER A 302 11.18 50.84 2.57
N PRO A 303 11.50 52.14 2.54
CA PRO A 303 12.81 52.72 2.23
C PRO A 303 13.80 52.67 3.41
N THR A 304 15.11 52.60 3.14
CA THR A 304 16.15 52.67 4.19
C THR A 304 16.52 54.10 4.60
N ARG A 305 16.18 55.07 3.74
CA ARG A 305 16.34 56.51 3.98
C ARG A 305 15.15 57.26 3.41
N VAL A 306 14.72 58.31 4.09
CA VAL A 306 13.62 59.18 3.65
C VAL A 306 14.11 60.61 3.60
N GLU A 307 13.71 61.33 2.54
CA GLU A 307 13.89 62.77 2.43
C GLU A 307 12.70 63.46 3.10
N ILE A 308 12.98 64.40 4.00
CA ILE A 308 11.97 65.17 4.75
C ILE A 308 12.24 66.66 4.50
N SER A 309 11.20 67.37 4.09
CA SER A 309 11.20 68.82 3.93
C SER A 309 10.53 69.48 5.13
N VAL A 310 11.29 70.31 5.85
CA VAL A 310 10.87 70.93 7.12
C VAL A 310 10.79 72.45 6.96
N ILE A 311 9.68 73.05 7.39
CA ILE A 311 9.40 74.51 7.33
C ILE A 311 9.13 75.08 8.73
N ASN A 312 9.22 76.41 8.88
CA ASN A 312 8.81 77.07 10.13
C ASN A 312 7.28 77.19 10.22
N ILE A 313 6.75 77.04 11.42
CA ILE A 313 5.30 77.22 11.70
C ILE A 313 4.80 78.61 11.29
N SER A 314 5.64 79.64 11.37
CA SER A 314 5.28 81.02 11.03
C SER A 314 5.09 81.28 9.53
N GLU A 315 5.43 80.34 8.65
CA GLU A 315 5.29 80.52 7.19
C GLU A 315 3.97 79.93 6.64
N THR A 316 3.25 79.12 7.42
CA THR A 316 2.01 78.46 6.96
C THR A 316 0.77 79.37 7.02
N ASP A 317 0.80 80.45 7.82
CA ASP A 317 -0.29 81.43 7.95
C ASP A 317 -0.35 82.48 6.82
N GLY A 318 0.54 82.41 5.82
CA GLY A 318 0.61 83.38 4.72
C GLY A 318 -0.11 82.97 3.42
N ALA A 319 -0.66 81.76 3.33
CA ALA A 319 -1.18 81.18 2.07
C ALA A 319 -2.71 81.00 2.03
N GLY A 320 -3.44 81.76 2.86
CA GLY A 320 -4.91 81.76 2.91
C GLY A 320 -5.49 83.17 2.99
N GLN A 321 -5.28 83.98 1.95
CA GLN A 321 -6.16 85.09 1.58
C GLN A 321 -6.53 84.95 0.10
#